data_AF-A0A4V3E8D2-F1
#
_entry.id   AF-A0A4V3E8D2-F1
#
_cell.length_a   1.000
_cell.length_b   1.000
_cell.length_c   1.000
_cell.angle_alpha   90.00
_cell.angle_beta   90.00
_cell.angle_gamma   90.00
#
_symmetry.space_group_name_H-M   'P 1'
#
loop_
_entity.id
_entity.type
_entity.pdbx_description
1 polymer ?
#
loop_
_entity_poly.entity_id
_entity_poly.type
_entity_poly.pdbx_seq_one_letter_code
_entity_poly.pdbx_strand_id
1 'polypeptide(L)'
;MRKSYSSFEEINGDLQILKVKRELHYQKILSSADDLKEGLSPERIIKNTFSLLIGQVRNSGGLQALLITSILKYFFNRKKSNNK
;
A
#
# COMPACT_ATOMS: atom_id res chain seq x y z
N MET A 1 -25.06 -8.80 -25.67
CA MET A 1 -25.37 -9.78 -26.74
C MET A 1 -25.14 -11.18 -26.15
N ARG A 2 -26.15 -12.06 -26.12
CA ARG A 2 -25.98 -13.45 -25.64
C ARG A 2 -25.25 -14.24 -26.73
N LYS A 3 -24.16 -14.94 -26.39
CA LYS A 3 -23.55 -15.92 -27.32
C LYS A 3 -24.57 -17.06 -27.53
N SER A 4 -24.81 -17.40 -28.79
CA SER A 4 -25.56 -18.60 -29.16
C SER A 4 -24.56 -19.62 -29.67
N TYR A 5 -24.54 -20.80 -29.06
CA TYR A 5 -23.63 -21.87 -29.44
C TYR A 5 -24.26 -22.72 -30.52
N SER A 6 -23.46 -23.09 -31.51
CA SER A 6 -23.88 -23.93 -32.62
C SER A 6 -23.68 -25.43 -32.34
N SER A 7 -22.74 -25.78 -31.45
CA SER A 7 -22.47 -27.17 -31.04
C SER A 7 -22.00 -27.29 -29.58
N PHE A 8 -22.07 -28.50 -29.03
CA PHE A 8 -21.52 -28.80 -27.70
C PHE A 8 -19.99 -28.70 -27.65
N GLU A 9 -19.31 -28.88 -28.78
CA GLU A 9 -17.85 -28.76 -28.88
C GLU A 9 -17.41 -27.31 -28.67
N GLU A 10 -18.18 -26.36 -29.22
CA GLU A 10 -17.96 -24.92 -29.03
C GLU A 10 -18.08 -24.54 -27.55
N ILE A 11 -19.09 -25.07 -26.86
CA ILE A 11 -19.30 -24.88 -25.42
C ILE A 11 -18.10 -25.45 -24.64
N ASN A 12 -17.66 -26.65 -24.98
CA ASN A 12 -16.54 -27.29 -24.29
C ASN A 12 -15.22 -26.52 -24.48
N GLY A 13 -14.99 -25.99 -25.69
CA GLY A 13 -13.85 -25.12 -25.98
C GLY A 13 -13.86 -23.85 -25.12
N ASP A 14 -15.00 -23.14 -25.06
CA ASP A 14 -15.14 -21.95 -24.21
C ASP A 14 -14.99 -22.28 -22.72
N LEU A 15 -15.47 -23.44 -22.26
CA LEU A 15 -15.28 -23.90 -20.88
C LEU A 15 -13.80 -24.19 -20.56
N GLN A 16 -13.05 -24.75 -21.51
CA GLN A 16 -11.60 -24.94 -21.33
C GLN A 16 -10.87 -23.60 -21.25
N ILE A 17 -11.21 -22.65 -22.12
CA ILE A 17 -10.67 -21.28 -22.06
C ILE A 17 -11.00 -20.63 -20.71
N LEU A 18 -12.23 -20.82 -20.22
CA LEU A 18 -12.66 -20.27 -18.93
C LEU A 18 -11.87 -20.88 -17.76
N LYS A 19 -11.57 -22.19 -17.81
CA LYS A 19 -10.72 -22.86 -16.81
C LYS A 19 -9.30 -22.29 -16.82
N VAL A 20 -8.68 -22.17 -17.99
CA VAL A 20 -7.31 -21.61 -18.11
C VAL A 20 -7.27 -20.15 -17.65
N LYS A 21 -8.24 -19.33 -18.05
CA LYS A 21 -8.34 -17.94 -17.57
C LYS A 21 -8.47 -17.87 -16.05
N ARG A 22 -9.31 -18.72 -15.45
CA ARG A 22 -9.46 -18.77 -14.00
C ARG A 22 -8.14 -19.07 -13.30
N GLU A 23 -7.38 -20.05 -13.81
CA GLU A 23 -6.07 -20.40 -13.26
C GLU A 23 -5.09 -19.22 -13.36
N LEU A 24 -4.99 -18.58 -14.54
CA LEU A 24 -4.15 -17.39 -14.72
C LEU A 24 -4.52 -16.25 -13.77
N HIS A 25 -5.82 -16.01 -13.58
CA HIS A 25 -6.30 -15.01 -12.64
C HIS A 25 -5.95 -15.35 -11.20
N TYR A 26 -6.08 -16.62 -10.80
CA TYR A 26 -5.73 -17.09 -9.47
C TYR A 26 -4.23 -16.87 -9.19
N GLN A 27 -3.37 -17.29 -10.12
CA GLN A 27 -1.92 -17.09 -10.02
C GLN A 27 -1.55 -15.60 -9.95
N LYS A 28 -2.22 -14.75 -10.74
CA LYS A 28 -2.01 -13.30 -10.69
C LYS A 28 -2.39 -12.70 -9.34
N ILE A 29 -3.50 -13.12 -8.75
CA ILE A 29 -3.93 -12.67 -7.43
C ILE A 29 -2.95 -13.12 -6.35
N LEU A 30 -2.50 -14.38 -6.38
CA LEU A 30 -1.50 -14.89 -5.45
C LEU A 30 -0.19 -14.09 -5.54
N SER A 31 0.35 -13.93 -6.75
CA SER A 31 1.56 -13.12 -6.98
C SER A 31 1.38 -11.68 -6.50
N SER A 32 0.22 -11.06 -6.79
CA SER A 32 -0.07 -9.69 -6.35
C SER A 32 -0.21 -9.61 -4.83
N ALA A 33 -0.71 -10.66 -4.16
CA ALA A 33 -0.85 -10.69 -2.72
C ALA A 33 0.52 -10.78 -2.03
N ASP A 34 1.47 -11.53 -2.60
CA ASP A 34 2.84 -11.56 -2.11
C ASP A 34 3.57 -10.23 -2.36
N ASP A 35 3.41 -9.63 -3.55
CA ASP A 35 3.91 -8.28 -3.84
C ASP A 35 3.34 -7.22 -2.88
N LEU A 36 2.04 -7.32 -2.57
CA LEU A 36 1.38 -6.45 -1.58
C LEU A 36 1.88 -6.72 -0.17
N LYS A 37 2.22 -7.94 0.22
CA LYS A 37 2.80 -8.22 1.54
C LYS A 37 4.20 -7.61 1.66
N GLU A 38 4.98 -7.65 0.59
CA GLU A 38 6.30 -7.00 0.55
C GLU A 38 6.20 -5.47 0.51
N GLY A 39 5.21 -4.92 -0.23
CA GLY A 39 4.96 -3.48 -0.35
C GLY A 39 4.25 -2.85 0.84
N LEU A 40 3.37 -3.59 1.51
CA LEU A 40 2.61 -3.17 2.69
C LEU A 40 3.29 -3.54 4.00
N SER A 41 4.53 -4.04 3.97
CA SER A 41 5.31 -4.21 5.19
C SER A 41 5.24 -2.92 6.00
N PRO A 42 4.65 -2.96 7.22
CA PRO A 42 4.45 -1.76 8.04
C PRO A 42 5.75 -1.00 8.24
N GLU A 43 6.87 -1.71 8.34
CA GLU A 43 8.21 -1.12 8.44
C GLU A 43 8.59 -0.26 7.23
N ARG A 44 8.29 -0.70 6.00
CA ARG A 44 8.62 0.05 4.78
C ARG A 44 7.71 1.26 4.61
N ILE A 45 6.42 1.13 4.88
CA ILE A 45 5.48 2.26 4.85
C ILE A 45 5.87 3.30 5.89
N ILE A 46 6.12 2.87 7.14
CA ILE A 46 6.53 3.76 8.23
C ILE A 46 7.84 4.42 7.87
N LYS A 47 8.86 3.68 7.42
CA LYS A 47 10.16 4.22 7.06
C LYS A 47 10.09 5.21 5.89
N ASN A 48 9.34 4.89 4.82
CA ASN A 48 9.20 5.79 3.68
C ASN A 48 8.40 7.04 4.03
N THR A 49 7.30 6.90 4.77
CA THR A 49 6.56 8.06 5.26
C THR A 49 7.47 8.88 6.16
N PHE A 50 7.98 8.35 7.28
CA PHE A 50 8.92 9.03 8.20
C PHE A 50 10.10 9.71 7.50
N SER A 51 10.69 9.06 6.50
CA SER A 51 11.79 9.64 5.73
C SER A 51 11.37 10.87 4.92
N LEU A 52 10.16 10.90 4.37
CA LEU A 52 9.64 12.04 3.61
C LEU A 52 9.36 13.24 4.51
N LEU A 53 8.71 13.06 5.66
CA LEU A 53 8.49 14.17 6.61
C LEU A 53 9.78 14.64 7.29
N ILE A 54 10.73 13.76 7.60
CA ILE A 54 12.05 14.19 8.10
C ILE A 54 12.82 14.91 6.99
N GLY A 55 12.80 14.39 5.75
CA GLY A 55 13.48 14.99 4.60
C GLY A 55 12.96 16.38 4.24
N GLN A 56 11.64 16.58 4.28
CA GLN A 56 11.03 17.89 4.05
C GLN A 56 11.37 18.89 5.16
N VAL A 57 11.34 18.48 6.43
CA VAL A 57 11.76 19.32 7.56
C VAL A 57 13.25 19.68 7.49
N ARG A 58 14.09 18.77 6.98
CA ARG A 58 15.54 19.00 6.84
C ARG A 58 15.90 19.87 5.64
N ASN A 59 15.08 19.87 4.59
CA ASN A 59 15.29 20.66 3.37
C ASN A 59 14.60 22.05 3.41
N SER A 60 13.60 22.22 4.27
CA SER A 60 13.08 23.54 4.62
C SER A 60 14.07 24.24 5.53
N GLY A 61 14.59 25.41 5.12
CA GLY A 61 15.61 26.16 5.86
C GLY A 61 15.33 26.25 7.37
N GLY A 62 16.42 26.28 8.17
CA GLY A 62 16.42 25.99 9.61
C GLY A 62 15.35 26.66 10.48
N LEU A 63 14.73 27.74 10.04
CA LEU A 63 13.58 28.39 10.68
C LEU A 63 12.36 27.44 10.83
N GLN A 64 12.02 26.65 9.81
CA GLN A 64 10.87 25.73 9.91
C GLN A 64 11.16 24.57 10.86
N ALA A 65 12.38 24.02 10.82
CA ALA A 65 12.83 23.00 11.77
C ALA A 65 12.82 23.50 13.22
N LEU A 66 13.21 24.76 13.47
CA LEU A 66 13.16 25.36 14.81
C LEU A 66 11.72 25.57 15.30
N LEU A 67 10.80 26.00 14.44
CA LEU A 67 9.38 26.14 14.79
C LEU A 67 8.76 24.78 15.15
N ILE A 68 8.98 23.76 14.31
CA ILE A 68 8.49 22.40 14.53
C ILE A 68 9.07 21.81 15.83
N THR A 69 10.37 21.98 16.05
CA THR A 69 11.04 21.50 17.28
C THR A 69 10.53 22.21 18.53
N SER A 70 10.25 23.52 18.45
CA SER A 70 9.72 24.31 19.58
C SER A 70 8.29 23.89 19.94
N ILE A 71 7.42 23.70 18.94
CA ILE A 71 6.05 23.22 19.13
C ILE A 71 6.07 21.82 19.73
N LEU A 72 6.85 20.89 19.16
CA LEU A 72 7.02 19.53 19.69
C LEU A 72 7.50 19.55 21.15
N LYS A 73 8.52 20.34 21.48
CA LYS A 73 9.05 20.47 22.84
C LYS A 73 8.02 21.00 23.83
N TYR A 74 7.20 21.97 23.41
CA TYR A 74 6.10 22.49 24.23
C TYR A 74 5.05 21.41 24.53
N PHE A 75 4.63 20.63 23.53
CA PHE A 75 3.69 19.54 23.72
C PHE A 75 4.26 18.39 24.58
N PHE A 76 5.53 18.02 24.37
CA PHE A 76 6.20 16.99 25.18
C PHE A 76 6.38 17.41 26.64
N ASN A 77 6.79 18.66 26.89
CA ASN A 77 6.96 19.17 28.25
C ASN A 77 5.63 19.30 28.99
N ARG A 78 4.55 19.68 28.30
CA ARG A 78 3.20 19.72 28.87
C ARG A 78 2.71 18.33 29.27
N LYS A 79 3.00 17.30 28.46
CA LYS A 79 2.66 15.91 28.79
C LYS A 79 3.50 15.35 29.94
N LYS A 80 4.78 15.72 30.03
CA LYS A 80 5.68 15.32 31.15
C LYS A 80 5.28 15.95 32.48
N SER A 81 4.73 17.17 32.47
CA SER A 81 4.26 17.87 33.68
C SER A 81 2.95 17.30 34.24
N ASN A 82 2.10 16.68 33.42
CA ASN A 82 0.82 16.10 33.86
C ASN A 82 0.95 14.66 34.40
N ASN A 83 2.14 14.06 34.34
CA ASN A 83 2.43 12.72 34.84
C ASN A 83 3.33 12.75 36.09
N LYS A 84 3.33 13.86 36.84
CA LYS A 84 4.02 13.99 38.14
C LYS A 84 3.04 14.35 39.23
#